data_AF-A0A1Q3FBL9-F1
#
_entry.id   AF-A0A1Q3FBL9-F1
#
_cell.length_a   1.000
_cell.length_b   1.000
_cell.length_c   1.000
_cell.angle_alpha   90.00
_cell.angle_beta   90.00
_cell.angle_gamma   90.00
#
_symmetry.space_group_name_H-M   'P 1'
#
loop_
_entity.id
_entity.type
_entity.pdbx_description
1 polymer ?
#
loop_
_entity_poly.entity_id
_entity_poly.type
_entity_poly.pdbx_seq_one_letter_code
_entity_poly.pdbx_strand_id
1 'polypeptide(L)'
;MSLILSLLRTPIAPSKALLAHSLHTGAGPSCFRFTPALFAEPLKKKRKIDPQVLKQREDRKRKRLEKQIRRLEKNARQLKPVEDLQVPIELLDQAAQRRRTQGVKVTPEMQDERVLLEKQWAKFKMQEKLADYQLIDRVLAAQTKALNELRFESEELYQAAIQPDMALVPLKAVGPVATPPIRGYEMPDGEYIDISKKWE
;
A
#
# COMPACT_ATOMS: atom_id res chain seq x y z
N MET A 1 18.85 -41.75 -0.98
CA MET A 1 17.48 -42.29 -0.94
C MET A 1 16.70 -41.73 -2.12
N SER A 2 16.09 -42.63 -2.89
CA SER A 2 15.23 -42.43 -4.05
C SER A 2 15.89 -42.27 -5.44
N LEU A 3 15.71 -43.33 -6.20
CA LEU A 3 16.03 -43.58 -7.60
C LEU A 3 15.00 -42.92 -8.51
N ILE A 4 15.43 -42.28 -9.61
CA ILE A 4 14.57 -42.12 -10.78
C ILE A 4 15.37 -42.57 -12.00
N LEU A 5 15.16 -43.83 -12.38
CA LEU A 5 15.56 -44.40 -13.66
C LEU A 5 14.90 -43.57 -14.78
N SER A 6 15.68 -42.80 -15.54
CA SER A 6 15.25 -42.29 -16.84
C SER A 6 15.63 -43.32 -17.90
N LEU A 7 14.66 -44.11 -18.34
CA LEU A 7 14.79 -45.00 -19.48
C LEU A 7 14.95 -44.15 -20.75
N LEU A 8 16.19 -43.90 -21.14
CA LEU A 8 16.54 -43.43 -22.49
C LEU A 8 16.18 -44.55 -23.48
N ARG A 9 15.01 -44.42 -24.11
CA ARG A 9 14.60 -45.25 -25.25
C ARG A 9 15.53 -44.93 -26.41
N THR A 10 16.52 -45.78 -26.64
CA THR A 10 17.37 -45.72 -27.84
C THR A 10 16.50 -46.05 -29.05
N PRO A 11 16.46 -45.20 -30.10
CA PRO A 11 15.84 -45.60 -31.35
C PRO A 11 16.74 -46.66 -32.00
N ILE A 12 16.16 -47.81 -32.31
CA ILE A 12 16.74 -48.81 -33.20
C ILE A 12 17.04 -48.10 -34.52
N ALA A 13 18.32 -47.97 -34.85
CA ALA A 13 18.76 -47.38 -36.10
C ALA A 13 18.38 -48.32 -37.26
N PRO A 14 17.58 -47.88 -38.25
CA PRO A 14 17.43 -48.66 -39.47
C PRO A 14 18.77 -48.67 -40.22
N SER A 15 19.16 -49.85 -40.69
CA SER A 15 20.34 -50.11 -41.52
C SER A 15 20.47 -49.06 -42.62
N LYS A 16 21.63 -48.38 -42.67
CA LYS A 16 21.95 -47.38 -43.69
C LYS A 16 22.12 -48.08 -45.06
N ALA A 17 21.05 -48.17 -45.84
CA ALA A 17 21.17 -48.36 -47.27
C ALA A 17 21.50 -46.98 -47.89
N LEU A 18 22.78 -46.77 -48.23
CA LEU A 18 23.24 -45.62 -49.00
C LEU A 18 22.90 -45.86 -50.47
N LEU A 19 21.78 -45.31 -50.94
CA LEU A 19 21.52 -45.15 -52.37
C LEU A 19 22.19 -43.84 -52.82
N ALA A 20 23.38 -43.96 -53.41
CA ALA A 20 24.07 -42.86 -54.05
C ALA A 20 23.44 -42.61 -55.43
N HIS A 21 22.75 -41.49 -55.59
CA HIS A 21 22.34 -41.00 -56.90
C HIS A 21 23.22 -39.81 -57.31
N SER A 22 23.88 -39.97 -58.45
CA SER A 22 24.83 -39.03 -59.05
C SER A 22 24.11 -37.98 -59.92
N LEU A 23 23.41 -37.03 -59.27
CA LEU A 23 22.78 -35.90 -59.95
C LEU A 23 23.08 -34.57 -59.21
N HIS A 24 24.36 -34.25 -58.98
CA HIS A 24 24.78 -32.86 -58.69
C HIS A 24 26.30 -32.68 -58.89
N THR A 25 26.71 -31.64 -59.63
CA THR A 25 28.09 -31.18 -59.83
C THR A 25 28.59 -30.23 -58.72
N GLY A 26 28.34 -30.57 -57.46
CA GLY A 26 28.82 -29.80 -56.29
C GLY A 26 29.52 -30.73 -55.31
N ALA A 27 30.82 -30.53 -55.10
CA ALA A 27 31.66 -31.38 -54.24
C ALA A 27 31.35 -31.16 -52.75
N GLY A 28 30.26 -31.76 -52.28
CA GLY A 28 29.94 -31.87 -50.86
C GLY A 28 28.71 -32.77 -50.67
N PRO A 29 28.69 -33.69 -49.69
CA PRO A 29 27.53 -34.53 -49.47
C PRO A 29 26.35 -33.64 -49.06
N SER A 30 25.33 -33.54 -49.90
CA SER A 30 24.10 -32.83 -49.57
C SER A 30 23.35 -33.60 -48.49
N CYS A 31 23.44 -33.13 -47.25
CA CYS A 31 22.80 -33.72 -46.07
C CYS A 31 21.29 -33.48 -46.08
N PHE A 32 20.55 -33.99 -47.07
CA PHE A 32 19.10 -33.92 -47.06
C PHE A 32 18.56 -34.84 -45.96
N ARG A 33 18.14 -34.24 -44.84
CA ARG A 33 17.39 -34.92 -43.79
C ARG A 33 15.96 -35.13 -44.30
N PHE A 34 15.72 -36.30 -44.88
CA PHE A 34 14.36 -36.76 -45.14
C PHE A 34 13.81 -37.34 -43.82
N THR A 35 12.85 -36.68 -43.19
CA THR A 35 11.99 -37.37 -42.22
C THR A 35 11.16 -38.38 -43.02
N PRO A 36 11.10 -39.68 -42.64
CA PRO A 36 10.21 -40.61 -43.32
C PRO A 36 8.80 -40.03 -43.27
N ALA A 37 8.07 -40.06 -44.40
CA ALA A 37 6.67 -39.73 -44.42
C ALA A 37 5.97 -40.71 -43.47
N LEU A 38 5.74 -40.29 -42.23
CA LEU A 38 4.90 -41.03 -41.30
C LEU A 38 3.51 -40.97 -41.92
N PHE A 39 3.10 -42.06 -42.56
CA PHE A 39 1.72 -42.33 -42.97
C PHE A 39 0.84 -42.50 -41.72
N ALA A 40 0.94 -41.57 -40.77
CA ALA A 40 0.07 -41.49 -39.63
C ALA A 40 -1.34 -41.26 -40.16
N GLU A 41 -2.29 -42.04 -39.68
CA GLU A 41 -3.70 -41.84 -39.97
C GLU A 41 -4.05 -40.36 -39.76
N PRO A 42 -4.85 -39.73 -40.65
CA PRO A 42 -5.28 -38.35 -40.49
C PRO A 42 -5.74 -38.09 -39.06
N LEU A 43 -5.20 -37.03 -38.43
CA LEU A 43 -5.41 -36.75 -37.02
C LEU A 43 -6.92 -36.78 -36.68
N LYS A 44 -7.33 -37.74 -35.83
CA LYS A 44 -8.74 -37.91 -35.46
C LYS A 44 -9.31 -36.56 -35.02
N LYS A 45 -10.40 -36.14 -35.69
CA LYS A 45 -11.08 -34.86 -35.39
C LYS A 45 -11.36 -34.79 -33.89
N LYS A 46 -10.88 -33.73 -33.23
CA LYS A 46 -11.13 -33.52 -31.80
C LYS A 46 -12.63 -33.58 -31.56
N ARG A 47 -13.07 -34.54 -30.73
CA ARG A 47 -14.48 -34.70 -30.40
C ARG A 47 -14.95 -33.48 -29.59
N LYS A 48 -16.16 -33.00 -29.89
CA LYS A 48 -16.80 -31.93 -29.12
C LYS A 48 -16.94 -32.43 -27.68
N ILE A 49 -16.41 -31.65 -26.73
CA ILE A 49 -16.50 -31.98 -25.31
C ILE A 49 -17.97 -31.85 -24.88
N ASP A 50 -18.44 -32.77 -24.05
CA ASP A 50 -19.80 -32.73 -23.54
C ASP A 50 -20.10 -31.38 -22.87
N PRO A 51 -21.28 -30.80 -23.12
CA PRO A 51 -21.63 -29.48 -22.59
C PRO A 51 -21.61 -29.44 -21.05
N GLN A 52 -21.91 -30.56 -20.40
CA GLN A 52 -21.86 -30.70 -18.94
C GLN A 52 -20.43 -30.64 -18.39
N VAL A 53 -19.45 -31.19 -19.11
CA VAL A 53 -18.03 -31.14 -18.71
C VAL A 53 -17.47 -29.73 -18.86
N LEU A 54 -17.90 -28.99 -19.88
CA LEU A 54 -17.55 -27.57 -20.05
C LEU A 54 -18.12 -26.71 -18.91
N LYS A 55 -19.41 -26.87 -18.61
CA LYS A 55 -20.08 -26.16 -17.50
C LYS A 55 -19.40 -26.44 -16.15
N GLN A 56 -19.07 -27.70 -15.86
CA GLN A 56 -18.33 -28.05 -14.64
C GLN A 56 -16.93 -27.42 -14.56
N ARG A 57 -16.21 -27.31 -15.69
CA ARG A 57 -14.91 -26.64 -15.74
C ARG A 57 -15.06 -25.14 -15.48
N GLU A 58 -16.08 -24.51 -16.04
CA GLU A 58 -16.39 -23.10 -15.80
C GLU A 58 -16.80 -22.83 -14.35
N ASP A 59 -17.68 -23.65 -13.77
CA ASP A 59 -18.11 -23.53 -12.38
C ASP A 59 -16.93 -23.71 -11.41
N ARG A 60 -16.00 -24.62 -11.71
CA ARG A 60 -14.75 -24.78 -10.95
C ARG A 60 -13.86 -23.54 -11.05
N LYS A 61 -13.75 -22.91 -12.23
CA LYS A 61 -12.99 -21.66 -12.39
C LYS A 61 -13.65 -20.50 -11.65
N ARG A 62 -14.97 -20.35 -11.76
CA ARG A 62 -15.76 -19.32 -11.04
C ARG A 62 -15.57 -19.43 -9.53
N LYS A 63 -15.74 -20.63 -8.96
CA LYS A 63 -15.55 -20.86 -7.52
C LYS A 63 -14.11 -20.60 -7.05
N ARG A 64 -13.11 -20.86 -7.89
CA ARG A 64 -11.70 -20.54 -7.57
C ARG A 64 -11.47 -19.03 -7.52
N LEU A 65 -11.94 -18.32 -8.55
CA LEU A 65 -11.85 -16.86 -8.62
C LEU A 65 -12.61 -16.20 -7.47
N GLU A 66 -13.81 -16.65 -7.16
CA GLU A 66 -14.61 -16.14 -6.05
C GLU A 66 -13.89 -16.30 -4.70
N LYS A 67 -13.28 -17.47 -4.45
CA LYS A 67 -12.48 -17.68 -3.23
C LYS A 67 -11.25 -16.77 -3.18
N GLN A 68 -10.60 -16.54 -4.32
CA GLN A 68 -9.44 -15.67 -4.41
C GLN A 68 -9.82 -14.21 -4.16
N ILE A 69 -10.91 -13.74 -4.76
CA ILE A 69 -11.49 -12.42 -4.51
C ILE A 69 -11.81 -12.26 -3.03
N ARG A 70 -12.53 -13.22 -2.42
CA ARG A 70 -12.84 -13.18 -0.97
C ARG A 70 -11.60 -13.14 -0.06
N ARG A 71 -10.46 -13.69 -0.51
CA ARG A 71 -9.19 -13.63 0.25
C ARG A 71 -8.53 -12.26 0.09
N LEU A 72 -8.48 -11.73 -1.14
CA LEU A 72 -7.93 -10.42 -1.43
C LEU A 72 -8.74 -9.30 -0.76
N GLU A 73 -10.06 -9.40 -0.77
CA GLU A 73 -10.95 -8.44 -0.07
C GLU A 73 -10.73 -8.44 1.44
N LYS A 74 -10.44 -9.61 2.03
CA LYS A 74 -10.12 -9.69 3.46
C LYS A 74 -8.77 -9.06 3.79
N ASN A 75 -7.75 -9.30 2.96
CA ASN A 75 -6.43 -8.68 3.13
C ASN A 75 -6.51 -7.16 2.92
N ALA A 76 -7.16 -6.68 1.85
CA ALA A 76 -7.28 -5.25 1.56
C ALA A 76 -7.96 -4.42 2.66
N ARG A 77 -8.77 -5.06 3.52
CA ARG A 77 -9.41 -4.43 4.67
C ARG A 77 -8.54 -4.42 5.94
N GLN A 78 -7.44 -5.16 5.96
CA GLN A 78 -6.49 -5.14 7.08
C GLN A 78 -5.71 -3.83 7.02
N LEU A 79 -5.83 -3.04 8.09
CA LEU A 79 -5.07 -1.81 8.22
C LEU A 79 -3.61 -2.13 8.53
N LYS A 80 -2.70 -1.33 7.99
CA LYS A 80 -1.28 -1.39 8.38
C LYS A 80 -1.18 -1.10 9.88
N PRO A 81 -0.34 -1.85 10.62
CA PRO A 81 -0.13 -1.56 12.03
C PRO A 81 0.55 -0.20 12.19
N VAL A 82 0.16 0.53 13.24
CA VAL A 82 0.76 1.83 13.60
C VAL A 82 1.91 1.57 14.55
N GLU A 83 3.14 1.73 14.07
CA GLU A 83 4.35 1.40 14.83
C GLU A 83 4.50 2.28 16.07
N ASP A 84 4.18 3.58 15.98
CA ASP A 84 4.33 4.54 17.10
C ASP A 84 3.43 4.22 18.30
N LEU A 85 2.33 3.49 18.10
CA LEU A 85 1.42 3.09 19.17
C LEU A 85 1.89 1.80 19.87
N GLN A 86 2.81 1.05 19.26
CA GLN A 86 3.28 -0.23 19.80
C GLN A 86 4.63 -0.04 20.48
N VAL A 87 4.76 -0.61 21.68
CA VAL A 87 6.05 -0.63 22.38
C VAL A 87 6.94 -1.69 21.72
N PRO A 88 8.15 -1.34 21.26
CA PRO A 88 9.07 -2.34 20.71
C PRO A 88 9.42 -3.42 21.74
N ILE A 89 9.46 -4.67 21.29
CA ILE A 89 9.69 -5.84 22.14
C ILE A 89 11.05 -5.74 22.84
N GLU A 90 12.07 -5.20 22.16
CA GLU A 90 13.39 -4.95 22.73
C GLU A 90 13.36 -4.05 23.98
N LEU A 91 12.40 -3.11 24.07
CA LEU A 91 12.24 -2.27 25.24
C LEU A 91 11.66 -3.05 26.42
N LEU A 92 10.78 -4.02 26.15
CA LEU A 92 10.16 -4.87 27.16
C LEU A 92 11.19 -5.85 27.74
N ASP A 93 12.00 -6.48 26.89
CA ASP A 93 13.05 -7.41 27.32
C ASP A 93 14.12 -6.72 28.16
N GLN A 94 14.50 -5.50 27.78
CA GLN A 94 15.52 -4.71 28.49
C GLN A 94 14.93 -3.85 29.62
N ALA A 95 13.63 -3.97 29.92
CA ALA A 95 12.96 -3.13 30.89
C ALA A 95 13.63 -3.18 32.27
N ALA A 96 14.05 -4.36 32.73
CA ALA A 96 14.72 -4.51 34.02
C ALA A 96 16.06 -3.77 34.10
N GLN A 97 16.82 -3.74 32.98
CA GLN A 97 18.13 -3.10 32.89
C GLN A 97 18.01 -1.59 32.70
N ARG A 98 16.99 -1.14 31.95
CA ARG A 98 16.74 0.28 31.64
C ARG A 98 15.93 1.00 32.71
N ARG A 99 15.26 0.26 33.60
CA ARG A 99 14.48 0.84 34.68
C ARG A 99 15.43 1.56 35.63
N ARG A 100 15.21 2.86 35.81
CA ARG A 100 15.89 3.65 36.84
C ARG A 100 15.57 3.02 38.20
N THR A 101 16.57 2.45 38.85
CA THR A 101 16.45 1.58 40.04
C THR A 101 16.00 2.34 41.28
N GLN A 102 16.31 3.63 41.37
CA GLN A 102 15.78 4.52 42.39
C GLN A 102 14.61 5.28 41.79
N GLY A 103 13.38 4.95 42.21
CA GLY A 103 12.25 5.83 41.99
C GLY A 103 12.59 7.20 42.58
N VAL A 104 12.38 8.27 41.81
CA VAL A 104 12.63 9.63 42.27
C VAL A 104 11.82 9.84 43.55
N LYS A 105 12.50 9.99 44.68
CA LYS A 105 11.85 10.26 45.97
C LYS A 105 11.32 11.68 45.92
N VAL A 106 10.02 11.83 45.70
CA VAL A 106 9.38 13.15 45.71
C VAL A 106 9.11 13.51 47.16
N THR A 107 9.73 14.58 47.64
CA THR A 107 9.45 15.14 48.98
C THR A 107 7.99 15.63 49.04
N PRO A 108 7.35 15.65 50.22
CA PRO A 108 5.97 16.13 50.34
C PRO A 108 5.83 17.58 49.83
N GLU A 109 6.80 18.45 50.11
CA GLU A 109 6.84 19.83 49.60
C GLU A 109 6.78 19.89 48.07
N MET A 110 7.58 19.06 47.37
CA MET A 110 7.56 18.99 45.91
C MET A 110 6.23 18.44 45.37
N GLN A 111 5.53 17.59 46.12
CA GLN A 111 4.20 17.11 45.72
C GLN A 111 3.18 18.24 45.81
N ASP A 112 3.22 19.01 46.90
CA ASP A 112 2.33 20.15 47.11
C ASP A 112 2.55 21.25 46.05
N GLU A 113 3.81 21.54 45.71
CA GLU A 113 4.17 22.48 44.63
C GLU A 113 3.61 22.04 43.27
N ARG A 114 3.73 20.74 42.93
CA ARG A 114 3.16 20.19 41.69
C ARG A 114 1.65 20.34 41.65
N VAL A 115 0.97 20.00 42.74
CA VAL A 115 -0.49 20.13 42.83
C VAL A 115 -0.92 21.60 42.70
N LEU A 116 -0.17 22.53 43.29
CA LEU A 116 -0.44 23.96 43.15
C LEU A 116 -0.25 24.41 41.70
N LEU A 117 0.83 23.99 41.04
CA LEU A 117 1.13 24.32 39.65
C LEU A 117 0.09 23.75 38.69
N GLU A 118 -0.36 22.51 38.90
CA GLU A 118 -1.42 21.87 38.13
C GLU A 118 -2.75 22.63 38.27
N LYS A 119 -3.10 23.08 39.49
CA LYS A 119 -4.29 23.91 39.73
C LYS A 119 -4.20 25.25 39.00
N GLN A 120 -3.04 25.90 39.02
CA GLN A 120 -2.80 27.16 38.31
C GLN A 120 -2.88 26.95 36.79
N TRP A 121 -2.27 25.89 36.28
CA TRP A 121 -2.30 25.51 34.87
C TRP A 121 -3.72 25.22 34.38
N ALA A 122 -4.50 24.48 35.16
CA ALA A 122 -5.89 24.20 34.84
C ALA A 122 -6.73 25.49 34.74
N LYS A 123 -6.53 26.43 35.69
CA LYS A 123 -7.19 27.75 35.64
C LYS A 123 -6.77 28.54 34.39
N PHE A 124 -5.49 28.57 34.08
CA PHE A 124 -4.95 29.26 32.91
C PHE A 124 -5.54 28.69 31.61
N LYS A 125 -5.53 27.36 31.45
CA LYS A 125 -6.10 26.69 30.27
C LYS A 125 -7.61 26.88 30.14
N MET A 126 -8.33 26.92 31.26
CA MET A 126 -9.76 27.26 31.25
C MET A 126 -9.98 28.69 30.73
N GLN A 127 -9.21 29.66 31.20
CA GLN A 127 -9.32 31.06 30.74
C GLN A 127 -8.98 31.21 29.25
N GLU A 128 -7.91 30.57 28.78
CA GLU A 128 -7.54 30.53 27.36
C GLU A 128 -8.70 29.97 26.51
N LYS A 129 -9.28 28.84 26.92
CA LYS A 129 -10.40 28.22 26.19
C LYS A 129 -11.67 29.06 26.20
N LEU A 130 -11.97 29.74 27.32
CA LEU A 130 -13.11 30.67 27.38
C LEU A 130 -12.90 31.86 26.44
N ALA A 131 -11.68 32.38 26.33
CA ALA A 131 -11.35 33.45 25.40
C ALA A 131 -11.50 32.98 23.93
N ASP A 132 -11.03 31.76 23.61
CA ASP A 132 -11.20 31.15 22.29
C ASP A 132 -12.68 31.05 21.91
N TYR A 133 -13.54 30.55 22.81
CA TYR A 133 -14.98 30.43 22.56
C TYR A 133 -15.64 31.79 22.35
N GLN A 134 -15.32 32.78 23.19
CA GLN A 134 -15.83 34.13 23.00
C GLN A 134 -15.41 34.74 21.66
N LEU A 135 -14.19 34.46 21.20
CA LEU A 135 -13.72 34.92 19.89
C LEU A 135 -14.51 34.25 18.75
N ILE A 136 -14.67 32.93 18.81
CA ILE A 136 -15.44 32.17 17.81
C ILE A 136 -16.89 32.68 17.76
N ASP A 137 -17.54 32.85 18.91
CA ASP A 137 -18.90 33.37 19.00
C ASP A 137 -19.04 34.77 18.39
N ARG A 138 -18.06 35.65 18.65
CA ARG A 138 -18.02 37.00 18.04
C ARG A 138 -17.88 36.93 16.53
N VAL A 139 -17.00 36.07 16.02
CA VAL A 139 -16.78 35.90 14.58
C VAL A 139 -18.03 35.34 13.90
N LEU A 140 -18.69 34.34 14.50
CA LEU A 140 -19.95 33.79 14.00
C LEU A 140 -21.08 34.80 14.05
N ALA A 141 -21.22 35.58 15.12
CA ALA A 141 -22.22 36.65 15.23
C ALA A 141 -22.00 37.74 14.17
N ALA A 142 -20.75 38.12 13.91
CA ALA A 142 -20.41 39.09 12.86
C ALA A 142 -20.72 38.52 11.46
N GLN A 143 -20.34 37.27 11.19
CA GLN A 143 -20.62 36.60 9.92
C GLN A 143 -22.12 36.49 9.65
N THR A 144 -22.89 36.01 10.63
CA THR A 144 -24.36 35.88 10.51
C THR A 144 -25.04 37.22 10.31
N LYS A 145 -24.63 38.26 11.05
CA LYS A 145 -25.13 39.62 10.84
C LYS A 145 -24.84 40.12 9.42
N ALA A 146 -23.62 39.95 8.94
CA ALA A 146 -23.23 40.35 7.58
C ALA A 146 -24.05 39.62 6.50
N LEU A 147 -24.29 38.32 6.67
CA LEU A 147 -25.11 37.53 5.74
C LEU A 147 -26.58 37.96 5.75
N ASN A 148 -27.13 38.33 6.91
CA ASN A 148 -28.50 38.83 7.01
C ASN A 148 -28.64 40.19 6.31
N GLU A 149 -27.70 41.12 6.55
CA GLU A 149 -27.66 42.43 5.87
C GLU A 149 -27.54 42.25 4.35
N LEU A 150 -26.62 41.38 3.90
CA LEU A 150 -26.43 41.08 2.49
C LEU A 150 -27.69 40.48 1.84
N ARG A 151 -28.45 39.66 2.56
CA ARG A 151 -29.74 39.13 2.08
C ARG A 151 -30.80 40.21 1.92
N PHE A 152 -30.83 41.22 2.79
CA PHE A 152 -31.77 42.35 2.66
C PHE A 152 -31.41 43.25 1.47
N GLU A 153 -30.13 43.36 1.12
CA GLU A 153 -29.66 44.15 -0.01
C GLU A 153 -29.79 43.40 -1.35
N SER A 154 -29.37 42.13 -1.41
CA SER A 154 -29.38 41.31 -2.62
C SER A 154 -29.47 39.80 -2.30
N GLU A 155 -30.56 39.18 -2.74
CA GLU A 155 -30.75 37.74 -2.58
C GLU A 155 -29.82 36.90 -3.47
N GLU A 156 -29.48 37.39 -4.67
CA GLU A 156 -28.58 36.70 -5.60
C GLU A 156 -27.17 36.54 -5.03
N LEU A 157 -26.63 37.61 -4.43
CA LEU A 157 -25.32 37.57 -3.78
C LEU A 157 -25.32 36.66 -2.55
N TYR A 158 -26.42 36.61 -1.81
CA TYR A 158 -26.56 35.73 -0.65
C TYR A 158 -26.48 34.27 -1.06
N GLN A 159 -27.20 33.89 -2.12
CA GLN A 159 -27.17 32.52 -2.65
C GLN A 159 -25.78 32.12 -3.13
N ALA A 160 -25.03 33.05 -3.74
CA ALA A 160 -23.65 32.82 -4.15
C ALA A 160 -22.70 32.67 -2.95
N ALA A 161 -22.82 33.53 -1.93
CA ALA A 161 -21.94 33.54 -0.76
C ALA A 161 -22.06 32.30 0.14
N ILE A 162 -23.23 31.64 0.15
CA ILE A 162 -23.44 30.42 0.94
C ILE A 162 -22.84 29.17 0.30
N GLN A 163 -22.60 29.20 -1.02
CA GLN A 163 -22.07 28.00 -1.69
C GLN A 163 -20.69 27.63 -1.13
N PRO A 164 -20.46 26.35 -0.81
CA PRO A 164 -19.16 25.89 -0.36
C PRO A 164 -18.12 26.05 -1.48
N ASP A 165 -17.00 26.67 -1.18
CA ASP A 165 -15.89 26.77 -2.13
C ASP A 165 -15.11 25.44 -2.15
N MET A 166 -15.26 24.70 -3.25
CA MET A 166 -14.57 23.43 -3.46
C MET A 166 -13.06 23.60 -3.64
N ALA A 167 -12.57 24.80 -3.98
CA ALA A 167 -11.13 25.07 -4.08
C ALA A 167 -10.41 25.08 -2.72
N LEU A 168 -11.15 25.22 -1.62
CA LEU A 168 -10.59 25.11 -0.26
C LEU A 168 -10.18 23.67 0.12
N VAL A 169 -10.58 22.67 -0.68
CA VAL A 169 -10.17 21.26 -0.51
C VAL A 169 -9.20 20.93 -1.66
N PRO A 170 -7.88 20.74 -1.46
CA PRO A 170 -7.15 20.36 -0.24
C PRO A 170 -6.27 21.49 0.35
N LEU A 171 -6.71 22.08 1.46
CA LEU A 171 -5.90 23.03 2.22
C LEU A 171 -4.63 22.37 2.80
N LYS A 172 -3.46 22.93 2.49
CA LYS A 172 -2.18 22.57 3.10
C LYS A 172 -1.65 23.76 3.89
N ALA A 173 -1.50 23.58 5.19
CA ALA A 173 -0.89 24.57 6.07
C ALA A 173 0.30 23.94 6.79
N VAL A 174 1.41 24.68 6.86
CA VAL A 174 2.60 24.30 7.64
C VAL A 174 2.57 25.11 8.93
N GLY A 175 2.81 24.44 10.06
CA GLY A 175 2.85 25.10 11.37
C GLY A 175 4.01 26.09 11.49
N PRO A 176 3.97 27.00 12.47
CA PRO A 176 5.07 27.92 12.72
C PRO A 176 6.34 27.16 13.13
N VAL A 177 7.49 27.67 12.68
CA VAL A 177 8.81 27.15 13.05
C VAL A 177 9.36 27.90 14.27
N ALA A 178 10.17 27.23 15.09
CA ALA A 178 10.78 27.85 16.27
C ALA A 178 11.75 28.99 15.91
N THR A 179 12.41 28.89 14.75
CA THR A 179 13.31 29.92 14.21
C THR A 179 13.03 30.09 12.72
N PRO A 180 12.89 31.32 12.21
CA PRO A 180 12.65 31.54 10.80
C PRO A 180 13.84 31.09 9.93
N PRO A 181 13.59 30.73 8.65
CA PRO A 181 14.65 30.27 7.76
C PRO A 181 15.65 31.38 7.44
N ILE A 182 16.93 31.00 7.38
CA ILE A 182 18.03 31.89 6.98
C ILE A 182 18.05 31.98 5.44
N ARG A 183 18.11 33.21 4.91
CA ARG A 183 18.16 33.44 3.46
C ARG A 183 19.52 33.01 2.90
N GLY A 184 19.51 32.22 1.83
CA GLY A 184 20.74 31.77 1.15
C GLY A 184 21.54 30.73 1.94
N TYR A 185 20.90 30.03 2.89
CA TYR A 185 21.55 28.91 3.56
C TYR A 185 21.72 27.74 2.58
N GLU A 186 22.97 27.42 2.27
CA GLU A 186 23.33 26.24 1.48
C GLU A 186 23.25 25.00 2.38
N MET A 187 22.28 24.14 2.10
CA MET A 187 22.16 22.86 2.80
C MET A 187 23.30 21.93 2.36
N PRO A 188 23.93 21.19 3.29
CA PRO A 188 24.93 20.20 2.93
C PRO A 188 24.31 19.06 2.11
N ASP A 189 25.09 18.51 1.17
CA ASP A 189 24.66 17.39 0.34
C ASP A 189 24.44 16.12 1.18
N GLY A 190 23.37 15.38 0.87
CA GLY A 190 23.03 14.12 1.51
C GLY A 190 22.02 13.30 0.72
N GLU A 191 22.00 11.98 0.94
CA GLU A 191 21.06 11.07 0.30
C GLU A 191 19.87 10.77 1.22
N TYR A 192 18.66 10.81 0.66
CA TYR A 192 17.44 10.35 1.34
C TYR A 192 17.17 8.89 0.99
N ILE A 193 17.24 8.01 1.99
CA ILE A 193 16.90 6.59 1.86
C ILE A 193 15.59 6.35 2.61
N ASP A 194 14.55 5.93 1.87
CA ASP A 194 13.27 5.54 2.48
C ASP A 194 13.38 4.16 3.13
N ILE A 195 13.32 4.13 4.47
CA ILE A 195 13.40 2.92 5.30
C ILE A 195 11.98 2.46 5.73
N SER A 196 10.92 3.03 5.14
CA SER A 196 9.54 2.65 5.48
C SER A 196 9.27 1.17 5.20
N LYS A 197 8.65 0.49 6.18
CA LYS A 197 8.31 -0.94 6.05
C LYS A 197 7.21 -1.12 5.01
N LYS A 198 7.46 -1.97 4.01
CA LYS A 198 6.44 -2.38 3.03
C LYS A 198 5.60 -3.51 3.62
N TRP A 199 4.28 -3.32 3.60
CA TRP A 199 3.29 -4.30 4.06
C TRP A 199 2.55 -4.81 2.80
N GLU A 200 2.81 -6.06 2.38
CA GLU A 200 2.17 -6.77 1.26
C GLU A 200 1.14 -7.81 1.74
#